data_AF-A0A1D6L6L9-F1
#
_entry.id   AF-A0A1D6L6L9-F1
#
_cell.length_a   1.000
_cell.length_b   1.000
_cell.length_c   1.000
_cell.angle_alpha   90.00
_cell.angle_beta   90.00
_cell.angle_gamma   90.00
#
_symmetry.space_group_name_H-M   'P 1'
#
loop_
_entity.id
_entity.type
_entity.pdbx_description
1 polymer ?
#
loop_
_entity_poly.entity_id
_entity_poly.type
_entity_poly.pdbx_seq_one_letter_code
_entity_poly.pdbx_strand_id
1 'polypeptide(L)'
;MQIQRLLSSPYLSNTIAALVSAEDHAETTHFRLPASAYEALNEIVRVSNIPETSGIIAQLLEDIMRTLNLTFDLHILSSVTSFVVILAQLTIRRSGGSQSALENHKYEIADWDLGAGIYIDFYVLKNSMQERNAMDDSGSLEEMSESCRSFFGRLNESLLVWGSKLPVESRACYSKMAEELCALLVDTPSETLNLLMGCLLTMLNAPVPDESRSSYLQDTLSVFTEILCSDP
;
A
#
# COMPACT_ATOMS: atom_id res chain seq x y z
N MET A 1 19.35 18.11 -13.48
CA MET A 1 20.78 17.86 -13.77
C MET A 1 21.59 17.42 -12.55
N GLN A 2 21.41 18.01 -11.36
CA GLN A 2 22.12 17.57 -10.13
C GLN A 2 21.80 16.13 -9.70
N ILE A 3 20.52 15.75 -9.63
CA ILE A 3 20.12 14.38 -9.24
C ILE A 3 20.70 13.33 -10.19
N GLN A 4 20.68 13.59 -11.51
CA GLN A 4 21.24 12.66 -12.49
C GLN A 4 22.76 12.45 -12.30
N ARG A 5 23.50 13.46 -11.84
CA ARG A 5 24.91 13.29 -11.43
C ARG A 5 25.05 12.46 -10.15
N LEU A 6 24.13 12.61 -9.19
CA LEU A 6 24.08 11.80 -7.99
C LEU A 6 23.79 10.33 -8.33
N LEU A 7 22.89 10.06 -9.28
CA LEU A 7 22.56 8.70 -9.74
C LEU A 7 23.76 8.00 -10.40
N SER A 8 24.60 8.74 -11.11
CA SER A 8 25.86 8.21 -11.67
C SER A 8 27.04 8.26 -10.70
N SER A 9 26.81 8.69 -9.45
CA SER A 9 27.86 8.88 -8.46
C SER A 9 28.17 7.56 -7.74
N PRO A 10 29.45 7.24 -7.46
CA PRO A 10 29.82 6.12 -6.60
C PRO A 10 29.33 6.30 -5.15
N TYR A 11 28.94 7.52 -4.76
CA TYR A 11 28.42 7.82 -3.42
C TYR A 11 26.94 7.52 -3.24
N LEU A 12 26.25 7.06 -4.31
CA LEU A 12 24.81 6.88 -4.27
C LEU A 12 24.36 5.90 -3.19
N SER A 13 24.99 4.72 -3.08
CA SER A 13 24.66 3.73 -2.05
C SER A 13 24.83 4.32 -0.64
N ASN A 14 25.94 5.00 -0.37
CA ASN A 14 26.14 5.69 0.91
C ASN A 14 25.11 6.80 1.15
N THR A 15 24.66 7.49 0.11
CA THR A 15 23.63 8.53 0.21
C THR A 15 22.28 7.92 0.53
N ILE A 16 21.92 6.83 -0.14
CA ILE A 16 20.70 6.06 0.13
C ILE A 16 20.73 5.57 1.58
N ALA A 17 21.79 4.88 2.00
CA ALA A 17 21.95 4.41 3.36
C ALA A 17 21.87 5.55 4.39
N ALA A 18 22.45 6.70 4.10
CA ALA A 18 22.36 7.87 4.97
C ALA A 18 20.94 8.47 5.02
N LEU A 19 20.21 8.51 3.89
CA LEU A 19 18.82 8.98 3.84
C LEU A 19 17.89 8.03 4.61
N VAL A 20 18.10 6.72 4.44
CA VAL A 20 17.43 5.63 5.16
C VAL A 20 17.70 5.77 6.67
N SER A 21 18.96 5.88 7.10
CA SER A 21 19.30 6.05 8.52
C SER A 21 18.86 7.39 9.11
N ALA A 22 18.86 8.48 8.32
CA ALA A 22 18.36 9.78 8.77
C ALA A 22 16.86 9.75 9.05
N GLU A 23 16.13 8.83 8.42
CA GLU A 23 14.72 8.58 8.68
C GLU A 23 14.48 7.80 9.98
N ASP A 24 15.33 6.81 10.32
CA ASP A 24 15.22 6.04 11.56
C ASP A 24 15.31 6.94 12.83
N HIS A 25 16.01 8.07 12.75
CA HIS A 25 16.18 9.00 13.88
C HIS A 25 15.00 9.96 14.10
N ALA A 26 13.76 9.53 13.82
CA ALA A 26 12.53 10.30 14.03
C ALA A 26 12.17 10.54 15.52
N GLU A 27 13.10 10.38 16.46
CA GLU A 27 12.90 10.70 17.88
C GLU A 27 12.61 12.21 18.08
N THR A 28 11.32 12.53 18.02
CA THR A 28 10.57 13.59 18.72
C THR A 28 10.89 15.08 18.50
N THR A 29 11.95 15.48 17.79
CA THR A 29 12.27 16.93 17.71
C THR A 29 12.43 17.55 16.31
N HIS A 30 12.69 16.75 15.27
CA HIS A 30 12.97 17.29 13.93
C HIS A 30 12.16 16.62 12.81
N PHE A 31 10.84 16.90 12.74
CA PHE A 31 9.96 16.42 11.65
C PHE A 31 10.45 16.76 10.22
N ARG A 32 11.36 17.75 10.07
CA ARG A 32 11.86 18.16 8.76
C ARG A 32 12.84 17.17 8.13
N LEU A 33 13.71 16.53 8.91
CA LEU A 33 14.76 15.68 8.35
C LEU A 33 14.18 14.40 7.71
N PRO A 34 13.25 13.66 8.36
CA PRO A 34 12.61 12.49 7.75
C PRO A 34 11.82 12.87 6.49
N ALA A 35 11.05 13.96 6.54
CA ALA A 35 10.27 14.43 5.40
C ALA A 35 11.17 14.77 4.19
N SER A 36 12.29 15.47 4.42
CA SER A 36 13.25 15.77 3.36
C SER A 36 14.00 14.53 2.86
N ALA A 37 14.31 13.57 3.73
CA ALA A 37 14.93 12.31 3.33
C ALA A 37 13.98 11.50 2.43
N TYR A 38 12.71 11.41 2.81
CA TYR A 38 11.66 10.77 2.04
C TYR A 38 11.43 11.47 0.69
N GLU A 39 11.37 12.80 0.66
CA GLU A 39 11.26 13.56 -0.59
C GLU A 39 12.47 13.30 -1.50
N ALA A 40 13.68 13.25 -0.94
CA ALA A 40 14.89 12.92 -1.70
C ALA A 40 14.87 11.50 -2.26
N LEU A 41 14.41 10.51 -1.47
CA LEU A 41 14.25 9.13 -1.93
C LEU A 41 13.20 9.03 -3.03
N ASN A 42 12.04 9.68 -2.87
CA ASN A 42 11.01 9.74 -3.92
C ASN A 42 11.54 10.39 -5.20
N GLU A 43 12.33 11.44 -5.08
CA GLU A 43 12.97 12.08 -6.24
C GLU A 43 14.02 11.18 -6.89
N ILE A 44 14.81 10.43 -6.13
CA ILE A 44 15.74 9.41 -6.64
C ILE A 44 14.95 8.36 -7.43
N VAL A 45 13.88 7.83 -6.86
CA VAL A 45 13.00 6.85 -7.51
C VAL A 45 12.39 7.42 -8.79
N ARG A 46 11.87 8.65 -8.73
CA ARG A 46 11.23 9.34 -9.85
C ARG A 46 12.19 9.57 -11.02
N VAL A 47 13.45 9.93 -10.73
CA VAL A 47 14.46 10.19 -11.77
C VAL A 47 15.11 8.89 -12.26
N SER A 48 15.04 7.80 -11.48
CA SER A 48 15.53 6.46 -11.86
C SER A 48 14.64 5.74 -12.88
N ASN A 49 13.78 6.47 -13.61
CA ASN A 49 12.88 5.94 -14.64
C ASN A 49 13.60 5.48 -15.92
N ILE A 50 14.93 5.57 -15.97
CA ILE A 50 15.73 5.28 -17.17
C ILE A 50 16.33 3.86 -17.01
N PRO A 51 16.26 2.94 -17.99
CA PRO A 51 16.79 1.57 -17.86
C PRO A 51 18.25 1.51 -17.37
N GLU A 52 19.06 2.51 -17.67
CA GLU A 52 20.45 2.70 -17.23
C GLU A 52 20.58 2.82 -15.71
N THR A 53 19.50 3.19 -15.02
CA THR A 53 19.42 3.33 -13.55
C THR A 53 18.73 2.14 -12.87
N SER A 54 18.41 1.07 -13.61
CA SER A 54 17.81 -0.15 -13.04
C SER A 54 18.61 -0.74 -11.88
N GLY A 55 19.93 -0.75 -11.97
CA GLY A 55 20.82 -1.22 -10.90
C GLY A 55 20.70 -0.41 -9.60
N ILE A 56 20.39 0.89 -9.69
CA ILE A 56 20.16 1.76 -8.52
C ILE A 56 18.91 1.32 -7.77
N ILE A 57 17.83 1.02 -8.51
CA ILE A 57 16.59 0.55 -7.91
C ILE A 57 16.80 -0.82 -7.28
N ALA A 58 17.55 -1.72 -7.92
CA ALA A 58 17.88 -3.01 -7.31
C ALA A 58 18.64 -2.82 -5.98
N GLN A 59 19.62 -1.91 -5.94
CA GLN A 59 20.35 -1.63 -4.70
C GLN A 59 19.47 -0.96 -3.64
N LEU A 60 18.65 0.02 -4.02
CA LEU A 60 17.72 0.69 -3.13
C LEU A 60 16.72 -0.32 -2.54
N LEU A 61 16.23 -1.23 -3.37
CA LEU A 61 15.34 -2.30 -2.95
C LEU A 61 16.05 -3.23 -1.97
N GLU A 62 17.27 -3.67 -2.26
CA GLU A 62 18.07 -4.49 -1.35
C GLU A 62 18.32 -3.79 -0.01
N ASP A 63 18.70 -2.52 -0.02
CA ASP A 63 18.97 -1.73 1.18
C ASP A 63 17.68 -1.52 2.00
N ILE A 64 16.57 -1.22 1.34
CA ILE A 64 15.27 -1.08 2.02
C ILE A 64 14.81 -2.43 2.57
N MET A 65 14.93 -3.52 1.79
CA MET A 65 14.53 -4.87 2.23
C MET A 65 15.35 -5.36 3.41
N ARG A 66 16.68 -5.14 3.39
CA ARG A 66 17.55 -5.42 4.55
C ARG A 66 17.13 -4.59 5.76
N THR A 67 16.85 -3.31 5.56
CA THR A 67 16.41 -2.42 6.65
C THR A 67 15.10 -2.95 7.21
N LEU A 68 14.09 -3.19 6.37
CA LEU A 68 12.80 -3.76 6.78
C LEU A 68 12.97 -5.06 7.57
N ASN A 69 13.82 -5.99 7.10
CA ASN A 69 14.06 -7.26 7.79
C ASN A 69 14.60 -7.03 9.21
N LEU A 70 15.60 -6.14 9.35
CA LEU A 70 16.13 -5.73 10.65
C LEU A 70 15.06 -5.03 11.50
N THR A 71 14.19 -4.23 10.89
CA THR A 71 13.16 -3.48 11.60
C THR A 71 12.02 -4.37 12.10
N PHE A 72 11.67 -5.44 11.36
CA PHE A 72 10.74 -6.48 11.82
C PHE A 72 11.29 -7.22 13.04
N ASP A 73 12.58 -7.56 13.04
CA ASP A 73 13.23 -8.20 14.19
C ASP A 73 13.28 -7.29 15.42
N LEU A 74 13.41 -5.98 15.23
CA LEU A 74 13.64 -5.03 16.32
C LEU A 74 12.39 -4.30 16.83
N HIS A 75 11.20 -4.55 16.26
CA HIS A 75 9.96 -3.81 16.60
C HIS A 75 10.03 -2.28 16.36
N ILE A 76 10.99 -1.76 15.58
CA ILE A 76 11.22 -0.30 15.39
C ILE A 76 10.38 0.25 14.22
N LEU A 77 9.05 0.14 14.28
CA LEU A 77 8.19 0.24 13.08
C LEU A 77 7.96 1.64 12.47
N SER A 78 8.36 2.75 13.13
CA SER A 78 8.14 4.08 12.54
C SER A 78 8.78 4.21 11.16
N SER A 79 9.90 3.54 10.92
CA SER A 79 10.59 3.58 9.62
C SER A 79 10.01 2.60 8.61
N VAL A 80 9.45 1.45 9.05
CA VAL A 80 8.78 0.47 8.19
C VAL A 80 7.68 1.12 7.37
N THR A 81 6.83 1.94 7.98
CA THR A 81 5.72 2.58 7.25
C THR A 81 6.19 3.43 6.06
N SER A 82 7.27 4.19 6.22
CA SER A 82 7.82 4.98 5.10
C SER A 82 8.57 4.13 4.09
N PHE A 83 9.40 3.19 4.55
CA PHE A 83 10.17 2.30 3.69
C PHE A 83 9.29 1.46 2.79
N VAL A 84 8.21 0.91 3.35
CA VAL A 84 7.28 0.12 2.56
C VAL A 84 6.51 1.01 1.58
N VAL A 85 6.22 2.27 1.93
CA VAL A 85 5.67 3.23 0.95
C VAL A 85 6.67 3.49 -0.19
N ILE A 86 7.97 3.62 0.09
CA ILE A 86 9.00 3.77 -0.96
C ILE A 86 9.07 2.51 -1.83
N LEU A 87 9.09 1.31 -1.24
CA LEU A 87 9.07 0.05 -1.99
C LEU A 87 7.81 -0.09 -2.84
N ALA A 88 6.66 0.28 -2.30
CA ALA A 88 5.41 0.21 -3.04
C ALA A 88 5.42 1.21 -4.19
N GLN A 89 5.88 2.44 -3.99
CA GLN A 89 6.04 3.42 -5.07
C GLN A 89 7.02 2.95 -6.14
N LEU A 90 8.14 2.34 -5.74
CA LEU A 90 9.12 1.71 -6.62
C LEU A 90 8.49 0.61 -7.48
N THR A 91 7.62 -0.20 -6.87
CA THR A 91 6.98 -1.35 -7.53
C THR A 91 5.87 -0.90 -8.48
N ILE A 92 4.96 -0.04 -8.01
CA ILE A 92 3.85 0.51 -8.81
C ILE A 92 4.36 1.19 -10.07
N ARG A 93 5.35 2.08 -9.94
CA ARG A 93 5.71 3.01 -11.01
C ARG A 93 6.46 2.32 -12.15
N ARG A 94 6.73 1.01 -12.05
CA ARG A 94 7.70 0.34 -12.92
C ARG A 94 7.30 -1.09 -13.29
N SER A 95 6.02 -1.34 -13.58
CA SER A 95 5.41 -2.62 -14.04
C SER A 95 6.05 -3.32 -15.27
N GLY A 96 7.32 -3.08 -15.60
CA GLY A 96 8.09 -3.87 -16.57
C GLY A 96 9.53 -4.23 -16.20
N GLY A 97 10.09 -3.83 -15.04
CA GLY A 97 11.57 -3.95 -14.83
C GLY A 97 12.07 -4.63 -13.55
N SER A 98 11.46 -4.37 -12.38
CA SER A 98 12.06 -4.72 -11.07
C SER A 98 11.37 -5.86 -10.33
N GLN A 99 10.33 -6.47 -10.89
CA GLN A 99 9.62 -7.58 -10.24
C GLN A 99 10.57 -8.72 -9.84
N SER A 100 11.56 -9.07 -10.66
CA SER A 100 12.48 -10.18 -10.36
C SER A 100 13.36 -9.94 -9.12
N ALA A 101 13.82 -8.70 -8.89
CA ALA A 101 14.63 -8.39 -7.72
C ALA A 101 13.79 -8.48 -6.44
N LEU A 102 12.57 -7.92 -6.46
CA LEU A 102 11.64 -8.00 -5.35
C LEU A 102 11.22 -9.44 -5.05
N GLU A 103 10.94 -10.21 -6.09
CA GLU A 103 10.55 -11.62 -5.98
C GLU A 103 11.64 -12.48 -5.34
N ASN A 104 12.91 -12.17 -5.53
CA ASN A 104 14.00 -12.91 -4.89
C ASN A 104 14.11 -12.59 -3.39
N HIS A 105 13.91 -11.33 -3.00
CA HIS A 105 14.09 -10.89 -1.61
C HIS A 105 12.85 -11.11 -0.74
N LYS A 106 11.66 -11.31 -1.32
CA LYS A 106 10.42 -11.52 -0.54
C LYS A 106 10.51 -12.72 0.41
N TYR A 107 11.20 -13.78 0.00
CA TYR A 107 11.34 -15.02 0.78
C TYR A 107 12.29 -14.86 1.98
N GLU A 108 13.07 -13.79 2.02
CA GLU A 108 14.00 -13.51 3.13
C GLU A 108 13.31 -12.76 4.28
N ILE A 109 12.12 -12.19 4.06
CA ILE A 109 11.36 -11.45 5.06
C ILE A 109 10.30 -12.35 5.67
N ALA A 110 10.36 -12.50 7.00
CA ALA A 110 9.39 -13.27 7.75
C ALA A 110 7.97 -12.71 7.58
N ASP A 111 7.00 -13.60 7.36
CA ASP A 111 5.59 -13.27 7.21
C ASP A 111 5.30 -12.16 6.19
N TRP A 112 6.10 -12.10 5.11
CA TRP A 112 6.02 -11.08 4.05
C TRP A 112 4.57 -10.76 3.64
N ASP A 113 3.77 -11.78 3.36
CA ASP A 113 2.38 -11.64 2.89
C ASP A 113 1.45 -10.97 3.91
N LEU A 114 1.76 -11.06 5.20
CA LEU A 114 1.02 -10.42 6.29
C LEU A 114 1.72 -9.16 6.82
N GLY A 115 2.96 -8.90 6.40
CA GLY A 115 3.76 -7.74 6.79
C GLY A 115 3.90 -6.73 5.66
N ALA A 116 5.10 -6.60 5.11
CA ALA A 116 5.43 -5.62 4.08
C ALA A 116 4.64 -5.82 2.77
N GLY A 117 4.29 -7.07 2.44
CA GLY A 117 3.48 -7.42 1.27
C GLY A 117 2.11 -6.75 1.27
N ILE A 118 1.48 -6.56 2.44
CA ILE A 118 0.17 -5.88 2.57
C ILE A 118 0.19 -4.49 1.94
N TYR A 119 1.24 -3.71 2.19
CA TYR A 119 1.33 -2.36 1.66
C TYR A 119 1.54 -2.38 0.14
N ILE A 120 2.41 -3.27 -0.36
CA ILE A 120 2.65 -3.39 -1.80
C ILE A 120 1.36 -3.79 -2.50
N ASP A 121 0.66 -4.79 -1.97
CA ASP A 121 -0.60 -5.28 -2.54
C ASP A 121 -1.71 -4.23 -2.47
N PHE A 122 -1.80 -3.45 -1.38
CA PHE A 122 -2.70 -2.31 -1.30
C PHE A 122 -2.50 -1.37 -2.47
N TYR A 123 -1.25 -1.00 -2.71
CA TYR A 123 -0.89 -0.03 -3.73
C TYR A 123 -1.08 -0.58 -5.14
N VAL A 124 -0.71 -1.84 -5.39
CA VAL A 124 -0.97 -2.53 -6.67
C VAL A 124 -2.48 -2.59 -6.93
N LEU A 125 -3.26 -3.01 -5.93
CA LEU A 125 -4.72 -3.10 -6.02
C LEU A 125 -5.34 -1.72 -6.28
N LYS A 126 -4.96 -0.71 -5.50
CA LYS A 126 -5.46 0.66 -5.65
C LYS A 126 -5.23 1.20 -7.05
N ASN A 127 -4.01 1.06 -7.59
CA ASN A 127 -3.73 1.52 -8.95
C ASN A 127 -4.51 0.72 -9.99
N SER A 128 -4.62 -0.60 -9.83
CA SER A 128 -5.43 -1.43 -10.73
C SER A 128 -6.90 -0.99 -10.76
N MET A 129 -7.49 -0.64 -9.60
CA MET A 129 -8.86 -0.12 -9.53
C MET A 129 -8.98 1.26 -10.19
N GLN A 130 -8.01 2.15 -9.95
CA GLN A 130 -8.01 3.49 -10.53
C GLN A 130 -7.82 3.47 -12.06
N GLU A 131 -6.95 2.60 -12.56
CA GLU A 131 -6.78 2.38 -14.00
C GLU A 131 -8.07 1.85 -14.64
N ARG A 132 -8.79 0.97 -13.95
CA ARG A 132 -10.03 0.39 -14.45
C ARG A 132 -11.21 1.35 -14.41
N ASN A 133 -11.32 2.17 -13.37
CA ASN A 133 -12.29 3.26 -13.29
C ASN A 133 -12.04 4.30 -14.40
N ALA A 134 -10.81 4.46 -14.88
CA ALA A 134 -10.51 5.28 -16.05
C ALA A 134 -10.91 4.63 -17.39
N MET A 135 -11.12 3.31 -17.44
CA MET A 135 -11.45 2.56 -18.65
C MET A 135 -12.97 2.33 -18.87
N ASP A 136 -13.84 2.80 -17.97
CA ASP A 136 -15.32 2.66 -18.07
C ASP A 136 -15.78 1.23 -18.43
N ASP A 137 -15.10 0.23 -17.84
CA ASP A 137 -15.37 -1.18 -18.09
C ASP A 137 -16.26 -1.75 -16.98
N SER A 138 -17.54 -2.03 -17.25
CA SER A 138 -18.49 -2.47 -16.20
C SER A 138 -18.24 -3.88 -15.68
N GLY A 139 -17.51 -4.73 -16.43
CA GLY A 139 -16.99 -6.01 -15.94
C GLY A 139 -16.01 -5.85 -14.76
N SER A 140 -15.70 -4.60 -14.39
CA SER A 140 -14.78 -4.25 -13.32
C SER A 140 -15.24 -4.48 -11.92
N LEU A 141 -16.50 -4.21 -11.62
CA LEU A 141 -16.88 -4.04 -10.23
C LEU A 141 -16.86 -5.36 -9.46
N GLU A 142 -17.27 -6.47 -10.08
CA GLU A 142 -17.24 -7.79 -9.43
C GLU A 142 -15.80 -8.23 -9.11
N GLU A 143 -14.90 -8.14 -10.09
CA GLU A 143 -13.49 -8.49 -9.92
C GLU A 143 -12.78 -7.55 -8.92
N MET A 144 -13.13 -6.26 -8.91
CA MET A 144 -12.64 -5.29 -7.93
C MET A 144 -13.13 -5.64 -6.52
N SER A 145 -14.42 -5.97 -6.38
CA SER A 145 -15.01 -6.38 -5.10
C SER A 145 -14.36 -7.66 -4.57
N GLU A 146 -14.10 -8.65 -5.43
CA GLU A 146 -13.39 -9.88 -5.05
C GLU A 146 -11.95 -9.59 -4.61
N SER A 147 -11.24 -8.74 -5.36
CA SER A 147 -9.87 -8.34 -5.03
C SER A 147 -9.80 -7.58 -3.70
N CYS A 148 -10.73 -6.65 -3.46
CA CYS A 148 -10.88 -5.96 -2.17
C CYS A 148 -11.22 -6.94 -1.06
N ARG A 149 -12.11 -7.90 -1.28
CA ARG A 149 -12.48 -8.92 -0.29
C ARG A 149 -11.28 -9.77 0.12
N SER A 150 -10.50 -10.22 -0.85
CA SER A 150 -9.25 -10.95 -0.62
C SER A 150 -8.26 -10.10 0.18
N PHE A 151 -8.07 -8.85 -0.22
CA PHE A 151 -7.18 -7.91 0.46
C PHE A 151 -7.62 -7.62 1.90
N PHE A 152 -8.90 -7.34 2.15
CA PHE A 152 -9.42 -7.12 3.49
C PHE A 152 -9.32 -8.37 4.37
N GLY A 153 -9.50 -9.56 3.80
CA GLY A 153 -9.25 -10.82 4.49
C GLY A 153 -7.82 -10.91 5.01
N ARG A 154 -6.83 -10.63 4.13
CA ARG A 154 -5.41 -10.59 4.50
C ARG A 154 -5.06 -9.50 5.50
N LEU A 155 -5.69 -8.33 5.37
CA LEU A 155 -5.50 -7.21 6.30
C LEU A 155 -6.00 -7.57 7.70
N ASN A 156 -7.15 -8.25 7.79
CA ASN A 156 -7.67 -8.77 9.05
C ASN A 156 -6.78 -9.89 9.61
N GLU A 157 -6.28 -10.80 8.78
CA GLU A 157 -5.33 -11.84 9.20
C GLU A 157 -4.04 -11.24 9.76
N SER A 158 -3.51 -10.22 9.10
CA SER A 158 -2.36 -9.46 9.59
C SER A 158 -2.65 -8.79 10.94
N LEU A 159 -3.83 -8.17 11.10
CA LEU A 159 -4.26 -7.60 12.38
C LEU A 159 -4.45 -8.67 13.48
N LEU A 160 -4.79 -9.91 13.13
CA LEU A 160 -4.89 -11.01 14.10
C LEU A 160 -3.51 -11.49 14.55
N VAL A 161 -2.56 -11.61 13.62
CA VAL A 161 -1.18 -12.06 13.91
C VAL A 161 -0.39 -10.99 14.66
N TRP A 162 -0.52 -9.74 14.23
CA TRP A 162 0.29 -8.63 14.70
C TRP A 162 -0.45 -7.64 15.60
N GLY A 163 -1.77 -7.71 15.75
CA GLY A 163 -2.62 -6.64 16.31
C GLY A 163 -2.01 -5.77 17.41
N SER A 164 -1.68 -6.35 18.57
CA SER A 164 -1.06 -5.59 19.68
C SER A 164 0.45 -5.41 19.55
N LYS A 165 1.10 -6.16 18.67
CA LYS A 165 2.52 -6.01 18.28
C LYS A 165 2.72 -4.85 17.32
N LEU A 166 1.67 -4.47 16.57
CA LEU A 166 1.68 -3.30 15.69
C LEU A 166 1.51 -2.03 16.50
N PRO A 167 2.33 -1.00 16.21
CA PRO A 167 2.10 0.32 16.77
C PRO A 167 0.75 0.88 16.30
N VAL A 168 0.26 1.90 17.01
CA VAL A 168 -1.05 2.50 16.74
C VAL A 168 -1.08 3.08 15.32
N GLU A 169 0.05 3.62 14.86
CA GLU A 169 0.23 4.24 13.56
C GLU A 169 0.08 3.23 12.42
N SER A 170 0.64 2.03 12.55
CA SER A 170 0.49 0.95 11.55
C SER A 170 -0.96 0.47 11.48
N ARG A 171 -1.64 0.35 12.62
CA ARG A 171 -3.06 0.00 12.65
C ARG A 171 -3.92 1.09 12.01
N ALA A 172 -3.63 2.36 12.27
CA ALA A 172 -4.29 3.48 11.61
C ALA A 172 -4.04 3.48 10.09
N CYS A 173 -2.84 3.11 9.65
CA CYS A 173 -2.52 2.94 8.24
C CYS A 173 -3.36 1.84 7.59
N TYR A 174 -3.54 0.70 8.25
CA TYR A 174 -4.40 -0.37 7.75
C TYR A 174 -5.85 0.07 7.62
N SER A 175 -6.39 0.76 8.63
CA SER A 175 -7.72 1.36 8.53
C SER A 175 -7.81 2.35 7.38
N LYS A 176 -6.77 3.15 7.15
CA LYS A 176 -6.75 4.12 6.06
C LYS A 176 -6.73 3.45 4.69
N MET A 177 -5.94 2.40 4.51
CA MET A 177 -5.92 1.60 3.28
C MET A 177 -7.31 1.01 2.99
N ALA A 178 -7.95 0.45 4.03
CA ALA A 178 -9.28 -0.10 3.92
C ALA A 178 -10.31 0.95 3.47
N GLU A 179 -10.30 2.13 4.09
CA GLU A 179 -11.18 3.26 3.71
C GLU A 179 -10.98 3.70 2.27
N GLU A 180 -9.73 3.80 1.81
CA GLU A 180 -9.43 4.25 0.44
C GLU A 180 -9.92 3.25 -0.61
N LEU A 181 -9.76 1.94 -0.36
CA LEU A 181 -10.30 0.92 -1.26
C LEU A 181 -11.83 0.87 -1.22
N CYS A 182 -12.44 1.04 -0.04
CA CYS A 182 -13.88 1.15 0.11
C CYS A 182 -14.44 2.35 -0.66
N ALA A 183 -13.78 3.51 -0.63
CA ALA A 183 -14.19 4.68 -1.39
C ALA A 183 -14.17 4.40 -2.90
N LEU A 184 -13.14 3.71 -3.41
CA LEU A 184 -13.07 3.32 -4.82
C LEU A 184 -14.18 2.35 -5.25
N LEU A 185 -14.60 1.44 -4.36
CA LEU A 185 -15.74 0.54 -4.63
C LEU A 185 -17.06 1.31 -4.71
N VAL A 186 -17.27 2.31 -3.86
CA VAL A 186 -18.49 3.14 -3.87
C VAL A 186 -18.55 4.05 -5.08
N ASP A 187 -17.42 4.59 -5.50
CA ASP A 187 -17.33 5.46 -6.69
C ASP A 187 -17.57 4.71 -8.00
N THR A 188 -17.53 3.37 -7.99
CA THR A 188 -17.76 2.55 -9.18
C THR A 188 -19.25 2.32 -9.40
N PRO A 189 -19.81 2.67 -10.58
CA PRO A 189 -21.23 2.46 -10.86
C PRO A 189 -21.58 0.96 -10.89
N SER A 190 -22.68 0.59 -10.23
CA SER A 190 -23.21 -0.79 -10.23
C SER A 190 -24.43 -0.91 -11.14
N GLU A 191 -24.45 -1.95 -11.99
CA GLU A 191 -25.60 -2.23 -12.87
C GLU A 191 -26.74 -2.95 -12.13
N THR A 192 -26.44 -3.66 -11.03
CA THR A 192 -27.43 -4.44 -10.28
C THR A 192 -27.38 -4.15 -8.78
N LEU A 193 -28.54 -4.17 -8.12
CA LEU A 193 -28.62 -4.05 -6.67
C LEU A 193 -27.90 -5.20 -5.96
N ASN A 194 -27.85 -6.39 -6.58
CA ASN A 194 -27.12 -7.55 -6.03
C ASN A 194 -25.61 -7.33 -6.00
N LEU A 195 -25.04 -6.74 -7.05
CA LEU A 195 -23.61 -6.43 -7.09
C LEU A 195 -23.27 -5.32 -6.09
N LEU A 196 -24.12 -4.30 -5.98
CA LEU A 196 -23.98 -3.24 -4.99
C LEU A 196 -24.02 -3.81 -3.55
N MET A 197 -24.97 -4.70 -3.28
CA MET A 197 -25.06 -5.43 -2.01
C MET A 197 -23.78 -6.23 -1.73
N GLY A 198 -23.27 -6.94 -2.73
CA GLY A 198 -22.02 -7.70 -2.62
C GLY A 198 -20.82 -6.81 -2.26
N CYS A 199 -20.71 -5.62 -2.85
CA CYS A 199 -19.67 -4.64 -2.56
C CYS A 199 -19.80 -4.09 -1.13
N LEU A 200 -21.01 -3.70 -0.72
CA LEU A 200 -21.26 -3.20 0.63
C LEU A 200 -20.95 -4.24 1.71
N LEU A 201 -21.28 -5.51 1.48
CA LEU A 201 -20.89 -6.61 2.36
C LEU A 201 -19.37 -6.82 2.41
N THR A 202 -18.67 -6.66 1.29
CA THR A 202 -17.20 -6.65 1.27
C THR A 202 -16.66 -5.51 2.17
N MET A 203 -17.20 -4.30 2.02
CA MET A 203 -16.78 -3.12 2.79
C MET A 203 -17.06 -3.24 4.29
N LEU A 204 -18.17 -3.86 4.69
CA LEU A 204 -18.51 -4.10 6.09
C LEU A 204 -17.54 -5.03 6.81
N ASN A 205 -16.84 -5.90 6.07
CA ASN A 205 -15.81 -6.79 6.59
C ASN A 205 -14.41 -6.15 6.62
N ALA A 206 -14.24 -4.95 6.08
CA ALA A 206 -12.97 -4.24 6.10
C ALA A 206 -12.67 -3.67 7.50
N PRO A 207 -11.39 -3.58 7.93
CA PRO A 207 -11.00 -3.03 9.23
C PRO A 207 -11.05 -1.49 9.25
N VAL A 208 -12.21 -0.93 8.92
CA VAL A 208 -12.50 0.51 8.90
C VAL A 208 -12.96 1.03 10.27
N PRO A 209 -12.80 2.34 10.54
CA PRO A 209 -13.32 2.96 11.75
C PRO A 209 -14.84 2.80 11.91
N ASP A 210 -15.33 2.91 13.15
CA ASP A 210 -16.74 2.79 13.48
C ASP A 210 -17.64 3.76 12.71
N GLU A 211 -17.16 4.98 12.47
CA GLU A 211 -17.87 6.02 11.73
C GLU A 211 -18.15 5.57 10.28
N SER A 212 -17.11 5.15 9.56
CA SER A 212 -17.18 4.64 8.18
C SER A 212 -18.02 3.36 8.09
N ARG A 213 -17.91 2.45 9.08
CA ARG A 213 -18.73 1.23 9.11
C ARG A 213 -20.20 1.55 9.29
N SER A 214 -20.53 2.54 10.11
CA SER A 214 -21.90 2.95 10.36
C SER A 214 -22.55 3.51 9.10
N SER A 215 -21.82 4.28 8.28
CA SER A 215 -22.33 4.71 6.97
C SER A 215 -22.56 3.52 6.04
N TYR A 216 -21.61 2.58 5.94
CA TYR A 216 -21.76 1.41 5.06
C TYR A 216 -22.93 0.53 5.47
N LEU A 217 -23.20 0.41 6.77
CA LEU A 217 -24.36 -0.32 7.28
C LEU A 217 -25.67 0.35 6.85
N GLN A 218 -25.76 1.68 6.94
CA GLN A 218 -26.95 2.41 6.50
C GLN A 218 -27.20 2.22 5.00
N ASP A 219 -26.15 2.32 4.19
CA ASP A 219 -26.23 2.10 2.74
C ASP A 219 -26.66 0.66 2.43
N THR A 220 -26.10 -0.32 3.14
CA THR A 220 -26.48 -1.74 3.02
C THR A 220 -27.96 -1.94 3.33
N LEU A 221 -28.47 -1.35 4.41
CA LEU A 221 -29.88 -1.46 4.78
C LEU A 221 -30.79 -0.77 3.77
N SER A 222 -30.36 0.36 3.20
CA SER A 222 -31.08 1.06 2.14
C SER A 222 -31.24 0.16 0.90
N VAL A 223 -30.13 -0.40 0.40
CA VAL A 223 -30.13 -1.28 -0.77
C VAL A 223 -30.94 -2.55 -0.49
N PHE A 224 -30.82 -3.12 0.71
CA PHE A 224 -31.60 -4.29 1.10
C PHE A 224 -33.10 -3.99 1.09
N THR A 225 -33.50 -2.83 1.61
CA THR A 225 -34.90 -2.38 1.60
C THR A 225 -35.39 -2.17 0.18
N GLU A 226 -34.57 -1.59 -0.70
CA GLU A 226 -34.90 -1.43 -2.11
C GLU A 226 -35.08 -2.77 -2.83
N ILE A 227 -34.21 -3.76 -2.57
CA ILE A 227 -34.37 -5.13 -3.08
C ILE A 227 -35.68 -5.75 -2.60
N LEU A 228 -36.07 -5.55 -1.34
CA LEU A 228 -37.33 -6.06 -0.80
C LEU A 228 -38.57 -5.35 -1.36
N CYS A 229 -38.46 -4.05 -1.65
CA CYS A 229 -39.55 -3.24 -2.22
C CYS A 229 -39.66 -3.37 -3.73
N SER A 230 -38.60 -3.82 -4.41
CA SER A 230 -38.64 -4.18 -5.82
C SER A 230 -39.44 -5.47 -5.94
N ASP A 231 -40.71 -5.35 -6.31
CA ASP A 231 -41.55 -6.51 -6.62
C ASP A 231 -40.88 -7.39 -7.69
N PRO A 232 -40.94 -8.73 -7.57
CA PRO A 232 -40.42 -9.65 -8.59
C PRO A 232 -41.15 -9.60 -9.94
#